data_AF-A0A497SLH9-F1
#
_entry.id   AF-A0A497SLH9-F1
#
_cell.length_a   1.000
_cell.length_b   1.000
_cell.length_c   1.000
_cell.angle_alpha   90.00
_cell.angle_beta   90.00
_cell.angle_gamma   90.00
#
_symmetry.space_group_name_H-M   'P 1'
#
loop_
_entity.id
_entity.type
_entity.pdbx_description
1 polymer ?
#
loop_
_entity_poly.entity_id
_entity_poly.type
_entity_poly.pdbx_seq_one_letter_code
_entity_poly.pdbx_strand_id
1 'polypeptide(L)'
;MRGSGKSWTAGVVAEELASKGIPFIIIDLMGEYKTLREKFPVLIAALGSPDYADLKGLTPESAGTLAEKIVNMGISLILDLKYGTMLDRYRVLASFLEGLYYTEEKVARPYVLIMDEAHRITPEKGVIKLRGVREAQQKIEYWVYEIGASLDYNEPVLVMKNGTVMMLPIGELVDRYFEKDDWGRRYVDDLQVPSMNPKNGQIKWKKVAYVFRRPAPDALVRLHLETGREVTVTEHH
;
A
#
# COMPACT_ATOMS: atom_id res chain seq x y z
N MET A 1 -18.03 4.00 21.09
CA MET A 1 -16.80 4.17 20.28
C MET A 1 -15.60 3.86 21.17
N ARG A 2 -14.81 2.82 20.88
CA ARG A 2 -13.52 2.61 21.56
C ARG A 2 -12.47 3.43 20.79
N GLY A 3 -12.31 4.69 21.17
CA GLY A 3 -11.29 5.59 20.63
C GLY A 3 -9.91 5.20 21.13
N SER A 4 -9.30 4.21 20.46
CA SER A 4 -7.95 3.71 20.79
C SER A 4 -6.80 4.60 20.29
N GLY A 5 -7.10 5.78 19.74
CA GLY A 5 -6.12 6.76 19.27
C GLY A 5 -5.52 6.50 17.88
N LYS A 6 -5.73 5.33 17.28
CA LYS A 6 -5.13 4.97 15.97
C LYS A 6 -5.55 5.90 14.82
N SER A 7 -6.85 6.14 14.64
CA SER A 7 -7.32 7.07 13.59
C SER A 7 -6.86 8.50 13.85
N TRP A 8 -6.73 8.90 15.11
CA TRP A 8 -6.20 10.21 15.47
C TRP A 8 -4.71 10.33 15.09
N THR A 9 -3.89 9.33 15.42
CA THR A 9 -2.47 9.30 14.99
C THR A 9 -2.34 9.32 13.47
N ALA A 10 -3.14 8.53 12.75
CA ALA A 10 -3.16 8.54 11.29
C ALA A 10 -3.60 9.91 10.73
N GLY A 11 -4.56 10.57 11.38
CA GLY A 11 -4.97 11.94 11.06
C GLY A 11 -3.83 12.94 11.19
N VAL A 12 -3.10 12.92 12.31
CA VAL A 12 -1.93 13.81 12.53
C VAL A 12 -0.85 13.57 11.47
N VAL A 13 -0.58 12.31 11.12
CA VAL A 13 0.35 11.99 10.02
C VAL A 13 -0.14 12.57 8.70
N ALA A 14 -1.42 12.45 8.38
CA ALA A 14 -1.99 13.01 7.16
C ALA A 14 -1.94 14.55 7.13
N GLU A 15 -2.15 15.23 8.26
CA GLU A 15 -1.99 16.68 8.39
C GLU A 15 -0.54 17.13 8.10
N GLU A 16 0.44 16.41 8.63
CA GLU A 16 1.87 16.68 8.39
C GLU A 16 2.29 16.43 6.94
N LEU A 17 1.76 15.37 6.30
CA LEU A 17 1.99 15.12 4.88
C LEU A 17 1.38 16.24 4.03
N ALA A 18 0.13 16.63 4.34
CA ALA A 18 -0.58 17.69 3.64
C ALA A 18 0.14 19.04 3.74
N SER A 19 0.64 19.40 4.93
CA SER A 19 1.35 20.67 5.16
C SER A 19 2.67 20.76 4.38
N LYS A 20 3.27 19.62 4.06
CA LYS A 20 4.50 19.49 3.28
C LYS A 20 4.25 19.28 1.78
N GLY A 21 2.99 19.23 1.34
CA GLY A 21 2.63 18.98 -0.05
C GLY A 21 2.88 17.55 -0.51
N ILE A 22 3.04 16.60 0.42
CA ILE A 22 3.26 15.18 0.11
C ILE A 22 1.89 14.54 -0.15
N PRO A 23 1.66 13.97 -1.34
CA PRO A 23 0.37 13.39 -1.68
C PRO A 23 0.13 12.06 -0.94
N PHE A 24 -1.11 11.86 -0.50
CA PHE A 24 -1.51 10.66 0.24
C PHE A 24 -2.92 10.21 -0.14
N ILE A 25 -3.19 8.93 0.09
CA ILE A 25 -4.52 8.34 -0.04
C ILE A 25 -4.90 7.72 1.30
N ILE A 26 -6.05 8.12 1.85
CA ILE A 26 -6.64 7.48 3.03
C ILE A 26 -7.79 6.58 2.60
N ILE A 27 -7.70 5.29 2.94
CA ILE A 27 -8.81 4.35 2.84
C ILE A 27 -9.64 4.46 4.13
N ASP A 28 -10.76 5.17 4.07
CA ASP A 28 -11.58 5.49 5.25
C ASP A 28 -12.84 4.62 5.31
N LEU A 29 -12.81 3.58 6.15
CA LEU A 29 -13.95 2.69 6.35
C LEU A 29 -15.08 3.26 7.22
N MET A 30 -14.76 4.28 8.03
CA MET A 30 -15.62 4.77 9.11
C MET A 30 -16.12 6.21 8.88
N GLY A 31 -15.54 6.94 7.93
CA GLY A 31 -15.83 8.33 7.58
C GLY A 31 -15.31 9.32 8.62
N GLU A 32 -14.14 9.05 9.20
CA GLU A 32 -13.54 9.85 10.27
C GLU A 32 -12.63 10.98 9.76
N TYR A 33 -12.18 10.95 8.50
CA TYR A 33 -11.15 11.87 8.00
C TYR A 33 -11.69 13.07 7.21
N LYS A 34 -13.00 13.15 6.98
CA LYS A 34 -13.62 14.18 6.13
C LYS A 34 -13.30 15.64 6.52
N THR A 35 -13.00 15.90 7.80
CA THR A 35 -12.68 17.26 8.30
C THR A 35 -11.29 17.72 7.89
N LEU A 36 -10.42 16.83 7.41
CA LEU A 36 -9.08 17.19 6.90
C LEU A 36 -9.15 18.22 5.77
N ARG A 37 -10.22 18.16 4.95
CA ARG A 37 -10.47 19.11 3.85
C ARG A 37 -10.68 20.55 4.30
N GLU A 38 -11.01 20.77 5.58
CA GLU A 38 -11.25 22.12 6.10
C GLU A 38 -9.96 22.95 6.14
N LYS A 39 -8.81 22.29 6.22
CA LYS A 39 -7.49 22.93 6.30
C LYS A 39 -6.58 22.62 5.12
N PHE A 40 -6.81 21.51 4.42
CA PHE A 40 -5.91 21.00 3.40
C PHE A 40 -6.65 20.65 2.10
N PRO A 41 -6.00 20.80 0.93
CA PRO A 41 -6.60 20.50 -0.37
C PRO A 41 -6.67 18.98 -0.60
N VAL A 42 -7.69 18.34 -0.02
CA VAL A 42 -7.89 16.89 -0.10
C VAL A 42 -9.24 16.62 -0.77
N LEU A 43 -9.23 15.82 -1.84
CA LEU A 43 -10.45 15.38 -2.51
C LEU A 43 -11.13 14.29 -1.68
N ILE A 44 -12.45 14.35 -1.55
CA ILE A 44 -13.25 13.28 -0.92
C ILE A 44 -14.06 12.58 -1.99
N ALA A 45 -13.75 11.30 -2.22
CA ALA A 45 -14.53 10.42 -3.08
C ALA A 45 -15.22 9.36 -2.22
N ALA A 46 -16.55 9.31 -2.29
CA ALA A 46 -17.34 8.48 -1.40
C ALA A 46 -18.10 7.36 -2.14
N LEU A 47 -18.10 6.19 -1.52
CA LEU A 47 -19.17 5.21 -1.73
C LEU A 47 -20.48 5.82 -1.25
N GLY A 48 -21.55 5.69 -2.04
CA GLY A 48 -22.82 6.38 -1.77
C GLY A 48 -22.72 7.90 -2.01
N SER A 49 -23.71 8.65 -1.52
CA SER A 49 -23.88 10.07 -1.91
C SER A 49 -23.94 11.04 -0.73
N PRO A 50 -22.96 11.07 0.19
CA PRO A 50 -22.95 12.08 1.25
C PRO A 50 -22.73 13.48 0.68
N ASP A 51 -23.35 14.49 1.31
CA ASP A 51 -23.33 15.87 0.78
C ASP A 51 -21.94 16.51 0.75
N TYR A 52 -21.05 16.08 1.66
CA TYR A 52 -19.69 16.59 1.79
C TYR A 52 -18.69 15.97 0.79
N ALA A 53 -19.08 14.95 0.03
CA ALA A 53 -18.16 14.33 -0.93
C ALA A 53 -18.16 15.08 -2.26
N ASP A 54 -16.96 15.24 -2.82
CA ASP A 54 -16.75 15.89 -4.10
C ASP A 54 -17.10 14.94 -5.26
N LEU A 55 -16.75 13.66 -5.09
CA LEU A 55 -17.17 12.57 -5.97
C LEU A 55 -18.09 11.62 -5.20
N LYS A 56 -19.27 11.35 -5.76
CA LYS A 56 -20.34 10.58 -5.13
C LYS A 56 -20.64 9.32 -5.94
N GLY A 57 -21.11 8.28 -5.26
CA GLY A 57 -21.64 7.08 -5.88
C GLY A 57 -20.57 6.21 -6.51
N LEU A 58 -19.40 6.10 -5.88
CA LEU A 58 -18.32 5.26 -6.42
C LEU A 58 -18.77 3.83 -6.71
N THR A 59 -18.52 3.37 -7.92
CA THR A 59 -18.61 1.97 -8.35
C THR A 59 -17.21 1.39 -8.55
N PRO A 60 -17.04 0.05 -8.59
CA PRO A 60 -15.75 -0.56 -8.89
C PRO A 60 -15.10 -0.01 -10.16
N GLU A 61 -15.86 0.12 -11.24
CA GLU A 61 -15.38 0.63 -12.53
C GLU A 61 -14.86 2.07 -12.41
N SER A 62 -15.61 2.93 -11.71
CA SER A 62 -15.19 4.32 -11.47
C SER A 62 -14.01 4.42 -10.51
N ALA A 63 -13.84 3.45 -9.60
CA ALA A 63 -12.81 3.48 -8.58
C ALA A 63 -11.41 3.21 -9.14
N GLY A 64 -11.28 2.28 -10.10
CA GLY A 64 -10.02 2.07 -10.82
C GLY A 64 -9.61 3.32 -11.62
N THR A 65 -10.57 3.91 -12.33
CA THR A 65 -10.35 5.17 -13.09
C THR A 65 -10.00 6.35 -12.17
N LEU A 66 -10.59 6.40 -10.97
CA LEU A 66 -10.27 7.40 -9.96
C LEU A 66 -8.81 7.27 -9.52
N ALA A 67 -8.36 6.05 -9.17
CA ALA A 67 -6.98 5.82 -8.76
C ALA A 67 -5.99 6.34 -9.81
N GLU A 68 -6.24 6.03 -11.09
CA GLU A 68 -5.43 6.52 -12.21
C GLU A 68 -5.37 8.05 -12.25
N LYS A 69 -6.53 8.71 -12.18
CA LYS A 69 -6.60 10.18 -12.23
C LYS A 69 -5.91 10.84 -11.05
N ILE A 70 -6.10 10.30 -9.84
CA ILE A 70 -5.49 10.82 -8.62
C ILE A 70 -3.98 10.79 -8.72
N VAL A 71 -3.41 9.64 -9.08
CA VAL A 71 -1.96 9.48 -9.23
C VAL A 71 -1.39 10.39 -10.33
N ASN A 72 -2.05 10.49 -11.48
CA ASN A 72 -1.59 11.38 -12.55
C ASN A 72 -1.61 12.85 -12.14
N MET A 73 -2.63 13.27 -11.39
CA MET A 73 -2.78 14.66 -10.93
C MET A 73 -1.90 14.99 -9.71
N GLY A 74 -1.45 14.00 -8.94
CA GLY A 74 -0.65 14.22 -7.74
C GLY A 74 -1.41 14.86 -6.59
N ILE A 75 -2.73 14.64 -6.50
CA ILE A 75 -3.58 15.21 -5.43
C ILE A 75 -3.84 14.19 -4.33
N SER A 76 -4.06 14.66 -3.09
CA SER A 76 -4.44 13.79 -1.96
C SER A 76 -5.91 13.40 -2.02
N LEU A 77 -6.22 12.18 -1.58
CA LEU A 77 -7.54 11.59 -1.61
C LEU A 77 -7.95 10.99 -0.26
N ILE A 78 -9.20 11.22 0.12
CA ILE A 78 -9.93 10.36 1.07
C ILE A 78 -10.90 9.51 0.27
N LEU A 79 -10.68 8.20 0.27
CA LEU A 79 -11.60 7.21 -0.26
C LEU A 79 -12.56 6.78 0.87
N ASP A 80 -13.69 7.47 0.98
CA ASP A 80 -14.70 7.25 2.01
C ASP A 80 -15.60 6.06 1.63
N LEU A 81 -15.40 4.92 2.30
CA LEU A 81 -16.14 3.68 2.08
C LEU A 81 -17.21 3.44 3.16
N LYS A 82 -17.60 4.48 3.90
CA LYS A 82 -18.55 4.36 5.00
C LYS A 82 -19.95 3.91 4.56
N TYR A 83 -20.44 4.38 3.42
CA TYR A 83 -21.84 4.19 3.00
C TYR A 83 -21.95 3.10 1.94
N GLY A 84 -22.30 1.89 2.35
CA GLY A 84 -22.56 0.78 1.44
C GLY A 84 -22.45 -0.57 2.14
N THR A 85 -22.84 -1.63 1.45
CA THR A 85 -22.69 -2.99 1.99
C THR A 85 -21.21 -3.38 2.05
N MET A 86 -20.87 -4.37 2.88
CA MET A 86 -19.50 -4.89 2.95
C MET A 86 -18.97 -5.34 1.57
N LEU A 87 -19.83 -5.95 0.74
CA LEU A 87 -19.44 -6.38 -0.59
C LEU A 87 -19.12 -5.19 -1.50
N ASP A 88 -19.93 -4.13 -1.46
CA ASP A 88 -19.71 -2.94 -2.29
C ASP A 88 -18.39 -2.26 -1.92
N ARG A 89 -18.14 -2.07 -0.62
CA ARG A 89 -16.88 -1.52 -0.10
C ARG A 89 -15.68 -2.30 -0.60
N TYR A 90 -15.75 -3.63 -0.54
CA TYR A 90 -14.61 -4.48 -0.88
C TYR A 90 -14.38 -4.51 -2.39
N ARG A 91 -15.44 -4.48 -3.20
CA ARG A 91 -15.30 -4.42 -4.66
C ARG A 91 -14.72 -3.08 -5.11
N VAL A 92 -15.20 -1.97 -4.54
CA VAL A 92 -14.66 -0.63 -4.82
C VAL A 92 -13.19 -0.54 -4.39
N LEU A 93 -12.86 -0.99 -3.18
CA LEU A 93 -11.49 -0.97 -2.69
C LEU A 93 -10.57 -1.87 -3.53
N ALA A 94 -10.99 -3.09 -3.86
CA ALA A 94 -10.21 -3.99 -4.71
C ALA A 94 -9.88 -3.35 -6.06
N SER A 95 -10.88 -2.75 -6.72
CA SER A 95 -10.69 -2.10 -8.01
C SER A 95 -9.86 -0.82 -7.92
N PHE A 96 -9.99 -0.07 -6.82
CA PHE A 96 -9.16 1.11 -6.57
C PHE A 96 -7.69 0.73 -6.39
N LEU A 97 -7.39 -0.27 -5.55
CA LEU A 97 -6.02 -0.72 -5.30
C LEU A 97 -5.38 -1.34 -6.55
N GLU A 98 -6.15 -2.09 -7.35
CA GLU A 98 -5.71 -2.57 -8.67
C GLU A 98 -5.32 -1.42 -9.59
N GLY A 99 -6.19 -0.41 -9.72
CA GLY A 99 -5.91 0.78 -10.51
C GLY A 99 -4.71 1.59 -10.00
N LEU A 100 -4.58 1.71 -8.67
CA LEU A 100 -3.46 2.37 -8.02
C LEU A 100 -2.14 1.67 -8.37
N TYR A 101 -2.08 0.35 -8.18
CA TYR A 101 -0.90 -0.47 -8.46
C TYR A 101 -0.43 -0.30 -9.92
N TYR A 102 -1.32 -0.51 -10.90
CA TYR A 102 -0.95 -0.39 -12.32
C TYR A 102 -0.66 1.04 -12.77
N THR A 103 -1.18 2.05 -12.08
CA THR A 103 -0.86 3.45 -12.41
C THR A 103 0.48 3.83 -11.82
N GLU A 104 0.79 3.42 -10.59
CA GLU A 104 2.12 3.62 -10.00
C GLU A 104 3.22 2.99 -10.85
N GLU A 105 2.99 1.80 -11.42
CA GLU A 105 3.92 1.15 -12.36
C GLU A 105 4.27 2.03 -13.58
N LYS A 106 3.38 2.94 -13.99
CA LYS A 106 3.56 3.79 -15.18
C LYS A 106 4.05 5.19 -14.87
N VAL A 107 3.54 5.77 -13.79
CA VAL A 107 3.70 7.21 -13.49
C VAL A 107 4.84 7.46 -12.52
N ALA A 108 5.29 6.45 -11.76
CA ALA A 108 6.37 6.57 -10.78
C ALA A 108 6.19 7.71 -9.75
N ARG A 109 4.95 8.24 -9.62
CA ARG A 109 4.63 9.27 -8.65
C ARG A 109 4.31 8.62 -7.31
N PRO A 110 4.95 9.07 -6.24
CA PRO A 110 4.76 8.48 -4.95
C PRO A 110 3.52 8.93 -4.24
N TYR A 111 3.02 8.02 -3.41
CA TYR A 111 1.87 8.23 -2.57
C TYR A 111 2.07 7.54 -1.23
N VAL A 112 1.70 8.23 -0.16
CA VAL A 112 1.53 7.56 1.13
C VAL A 112 0.12 6.95 1.19
N LEU A 113 0.03 5.62 1.19
CA LEU A 113 -1.24 4.91 1.36
C LEU A 113 -1.50 4.65 2.85
N ILE A 114 -2.53 5.27 3.40
CA ILE A 114 -2.99 5.10 4.79
C ILE A 114 -4.22 4.21 4.78
N MET A 115 -4.09 2.98 5.29
CA MET A 115 -5.19 2.03 5.42
C MET A 115 -5.75 2.02 6.83
N ASP A 116 -6.81 2.79 7.09
CA ASP A 116 -7.43 2.77 8.41
C ASP A 116 -8.27 1.50 8.62
N GLU A 117 -8.31 1.02 9.87
CA GLU A 117 -8.95 -0.23 10.25
C GLU A 117 -8.51 -1.42 9.36
N ALA A 118 -7.23 -1.46 8.93
CA ALA A 118 -6.67 -2.47 8.03
C ALA A 118 -6.97 -3.92 8.45
N HIS A 119 -7.05 -4.20 9.75
CA HIS A 119 -7.44 -5.51 10.29
C HIS A 119 -8.85 -5.98 9.87
N ARG A 120 -9.73 -5.08 9.44
CA ARG A 120 -11.04 -5.42 8.86
C ARG A 120 -10.92 -5.78 7.39
N ILE A 121 -10.03 -5.10 6.68
CA ILE A 121 -9.80 -5.26 5.25
C ILE A 121 -9.01 -6.56 5.00
N THR A 122 -7.87 -6.70 5.67
CA THR A 122 -6.91 -7.82 5.56
C THR A 122 -6.71 -8.49 6.94
N PRO A 123 -7.70 -9.26 7.44
CA PRO A 123 -7.62 -9.89 8.76
C PRO A 123 -6.60 -11.04 8.80
N GLU A 124 -5.78 -11.09 9.86
CA GLU A 124 -4.86 -12.22 10.08
C GLU A 124 -5.58 -13.56 10.38
N LYS A 125 -6.80 -13.49 10.92
CA LYS A 125 -7.65 -14.65 11.27
C LYS A 125 -9.12 -14.33 11.05
N GLY A 126 -9.86 -15.32 10.56
CA GLY A 126 -11.30 -15.23 10.34
C GLY A 126 -11.61 -14.83 8.90
N VAL A 127 -11.88 -15.84 8.06
CA VAL A 127 -12.27 -15.62 6.67
C VAL A 127 -13.79 -15.45 6.62
N ILE A 128 -14.26 -14.44 5.90
CA ILE A 128 -15.68 -14.22 5.68
C ILE A 128 -16.24 -15.40 4.87
N LYS A 129 -17.31 -16.04 5.37
CA LYS A 129 -17.88 -17.26 4.75
C LYS A 129 -18.65 -16.99 3.45
N LEU A 130 -19.12 -15.76 3.24
CA LEU A 130 -19.86 -15.39 2.04
C LEU A 130 -18.92 -15.30 0.84
N ARG A 131 -19.14 -16.17 -0.16
CA ARG A 131 -18.26 -16.35 -1.32
C ARG A 131 -17.88 -15.03 -2.02
N GLY A 132 -18.87 -14.19 -2.35
CA GLY A 132 -18.60 -12.94 -3.06
C GLY A 132 -17.75 -11.95 -2.26
N VAL A 133 -17.93 -11.90 -0.93
CA VAL A 133 -17.11 -11.03 -0.06
C VAL A 133 -15.70 -11.59 0.07
N ARG A 134 -15.56 -12.92 0.18
CA ARG A 134 -14.26 -13.59 0.22
C ARG A 134 -13.44 -13.34 -1.06
N GLU A 135 -14.07 -13.46 -2.23
CA GLU A 135 -13.39 -13.20 -3.51
C GLU A 135 -12.88 -11.76 -3.59
N ALA A 136 -13.69 -10.78 -3.18
CA ALA A 136 -13.27 -9.38 -3.14
C ALA A 136 -12.17 -9.13 -2.09
N GLN A 137 -12.26 -9.75 -0.91
CA GLN A 137 -11.25 -9.68 0.14
C GLN A 137 -9.89 -10.22 -0.32
N GLN A 138 -9.88 -11.39 -0.98
CA GLN A 138 -8.65 -11.99 -1.49
C GLN A 138 -7.98 -11.10 -2.54
N LYS A 139 -8.77 -10.40 -3.38
CA LYS A 139 -8.21 -9.40 -4.30
C LYS A 139 -7.58 -8.23 -3.56
N ILE A 140 -8.21 -7.74 -2.49
CA ILE A 140 -7.63 -6.67 -1.68
C ILE A 140 -6.32 -7.14 -1.03
N GLU A 141 -6.33 -8.30 -0.37
CA GLU A 141 -5.12 -8.88 0.24
C GLU A 141 -3.99 -9.03 -0.77
N TYR A 142 -4.30 -9.47 -1.99
CA TYR A 142 -3.36 -9.56 -3.09
C TYR A 142 -2.74 -8.19 -3.43
N TRP A 143 -3.56 -7.17 -3.69
CA TRP A 143 -3.05 -5.85 -4.06
C TRP A 143 -2.32 -5.13 -2.94
N VAL A 144 -2.80 -5.24 -1.69
CA VAL A 144 -2.10 -4.70 -0.52
C VAL A 144 -0.72 -5.34 -0.39
N TYR A 145 -0.62 -6.66 -0.63
CA TYR A 145 0.65 -7.34 -0.62
C TYR A 145 1.58 -6.82 -1.73
N GLU A 146 1.12 -6.71 -2.97
CA GLU A 146 1.94 -6.22 -4.10
C GLU A 146 2.41 -4.76 -3.88
N ILE A 147 1.53 -3.89 -3.36
CA ILE A 147 1.87 -2.50 -3.04
C ILE A 147 2.89 -2.45 -1.87
N GLY A 148 2.66 -3.21 -0.80
CA GLY A 148 3.48 -3.17 0.41
C GLY A 148 4.80 -3.95 0.35
N ALA A 149 4.95 -4.89 -0.57
CA ALA A 149 6.14 -5.75 -0.69
C ALA A 149 7.26 -5.16 -1.56
N SER A 150 7.07 -3.97 -2.13
CA SER A 150 8.08 -3.31 -2.96
C SER A 150 9.12 -2.61 -2.08
N LEU A 151 10.41 -2.94 -2.25
CA LEU A 151 11.54 -2.36 -1.51
C LEU A 151 12.48 -1.60 -2.45
N ASP A 152 13.18 -0.58 -1.91
CA ASP A 152 14.23 0.14 -2.64
C ASP A 152 15.36 -0.81 -3.07
N TYR A 153 15.98 -0.53 -4.22
CA TYR A 153 17.07 -1.34 -4.75
C TYR A 153 18.21 -1.53 -3.74
N ASN A 154 18.57 -0.47 -3.01
CA ASN A 154 19.72 -0.45 -2.12
C ASN A 154 19.42 -0.98 -0.71
N GLU A 155 18.16 -1.32 -0.41
CA GLU A 155 17.77 -1.79 0.91
C GLU A 155 18.50 -3.11 1.24
N PRO A 156 19.31 -3.16 2.31
CA PRO A 156 20.09 -4.35 2.63
C PRO A 156 19.16 -5.46 3.14
N VAL A 157 19.25 -6.65 2.54
CA VAL A 157 18.50 -7.84 2.95
C VAL A 157 19.46 -8.94 3.41
N LEU A 158 19.15 -9.56 4.55
CA LEU A 158 19.85 -10.75 5.04
C LEU A 158 19.19 -12.01 4.46
N VAL A 159 19.92 -12.79 3.68
CA VAL A 159 19.44 -14.01 3.04
C VAL A 159 20.41 -15.17 3.21
N MET A 160 19.89 -16.38 3.10
CA MET A 160 20.68 -17.60 2.92
C MET A 160 20.45 -18.11 1.51
N LYS A 161 21.49 -18.13 0.68
CA LYS A 161 21.46 -18.64 -0.69
C LYS A 161 22.34 -19.87 -0.78
N ASN A 162 21.79 -21.01 -1.18
CA ASN A 162 22.52 -22.29 -1.28
C ASN A 162 23.34 -22.62 0.01
N GLY A 163 22.75 -22.38 1.18
CA GLY A 163 23.38 -22.62 2.48
C GLY A 163 24.39 -21.56 2.94
N THR A 164 24.69 -20.55 2.12
CA THR A 164 25.58 -19.45 2.49
C THR A 164 24.77 -18.23 2.91
N VAL A 165 25.02 -17.71 4.10
CA VAL A 165 24.38 -16.49 4.61
C VAL A 165 25.11 -15.27 4.06
N MET A 166 24.37 -14.30 3.55
CA MET A 166 24.89 -13.05 3.01
C MET A 166 23.93 -11.90 3.24
N MET A 167 24.48 -10.69 3.30
CA MET A 167 23.74 -9.43 3.36
C MET A 167 24.16 -8.57 2.18
N LEU A 168 23.19 -8.15 1.37
CA LEU A 168 23.41 -7.39 0.14
C LEU A 168 22.17 -6.56 -0.17
N PRO A 169 22.27 -5.51 -1.01
CA PRO A 169 21.11 -4.83 -1.55
C PRO A 169 20.09 -5.80 -2.15
N ILE A 170 18.81 -5.63 -1.84
CA ILE A 170 17.76 -6.51 -2.36
C ILE A 170 17.66 -6.44 -3.88
N GLY A 171 17.93 -5.28 -4.47
CA GLY A 171 18.02 -5.12 -5.92
C GLY A 171 19.09 -6.01 -6.54
N GLU A 172 20.31 -6.00 -5.99
CA GLU A 172 21.41 -6.86 -6.46
C GLU A 172 21.10 -8.36 -6.29
N LEU A 173 20.33 -8.72 -5.26
CA LEU A 173 19.89 -10.10 -5.05
C LEU A 173 18.87 -10.51 -6.12
N VAL A 174 17.84 -9.68 -6.33
CA VAL A 174 16.71 -9.95 -7.23
C VAL A 174 17.17 -9.96 -8.68
N ASP A 175 18.04 -9.03 -9.09
CA ASP A 175 18.57 -8.94 -10.47
C ASP A 175 19.24 -10.22 -10.95
N ARG A 176 19.74 -11.06 -10.05
CA ARG A 176 20.33 -12.37 -10.39
C ARG A 176 19.33 -13.36 -11.00
N TYR A 177 18.03 -13.07 -10.90
CA TYR A 177 16.94 -13.93 -11.38
C TYR A 177 16.23 -13.36 -12.61
N PHE A 178 16.66 -12.21 -13.14
CA PHE A 178 16.04 -11.52 -14.26
C PHE A 178 17.07 -11.13 -15.31
N GLU A 179 16.69 -11.16 -16.59
CA GLU A 179 17.51 -10.58 -17.66
C GLU A 179 17.39 -9.05 -17.66
N LYS A 180 18.20 -8.34 -18.44
CA LYS A 180 18.07 -6.89 -18.56
C LYS A 180 16.69 -6.52 -19.13
N ASP A 181 16.02 -5.53 -18.54
CA ASP A 181 14.68 -5.04 -18.93
C ASP A 181 13.54 -6.08 -18.80
N ASP A 182 13.76 -7.15 -18.01
CA ASP A 182 12.78 -8.18 -17.68
C ASP A 182 12.05 -7.89 -16.35
N TRP A 183 10.73 -8.10 -16.27
CA TRP A 183 9.93 -7.68 -15.12
C TRP A 183 8.96 -8.78 -14.68
N GLY A 184 8.43 -8.64 -13.46
CA GLY A 184 7.41 -9.52 -12.91
C GLY A 184 7.95 -10.52 -11.88
N ARG A 185 7.36 -11.71 -11.82
CA ARG A 185 7.62 -12.73 -10.78
C ARG A 185 8.53 -13.85 -11.29
N ARG A 186 9.47 -14.30 -10.45
CA ARG A 186 10.34 -15.47 -10.72
C ARG A 186 10.35 -16.40 -9.52
N TYR A 187 9.94 -17.65 -9.72
CA TYR A 187 9.98 -18.66 -8.67
C TYR A 187 11.42 -19.09 -8.39
N VAL A 188 11.75 -19.26 -7.12
CA VAL A 188 13.10 -19.59 -6.65
C VAL A 188 13.02 -20.74 -5.64
N ASP A 189 14.06 -21.55 -5.59
CA ASP A 189 14.17 -22.67 -4.67
C ASP A 189 15.46 -22.64 -3.83
N ASP A 190 16.37 -21.72 -4.17
CA ASP A 190 17.70 -21.59 -3.59
C ASP A 190 17.82 -20.52 -2.49
N LEU A 191 16.73 -19.80 -2.19
CA LEU A 191 16.70 -18.70 -1.22
C LEU A 191 15.93 -19.01 0.06
N GLN A 192 16.48 -18.53 1.19
CA GLN A 192 15.80 -18.46 2.47
C GLN A 192 16.01 -17.10 3.13
N VAL A 193 15.01 -16.63 3.88
CA VAL A 193 15.06 -15.40 4.68
C VAL A 193 14.81 -15.70 6.16
N PRO A 194 15.37 -14.89 7.08
CA PRO A 194 15.00 -14.97 8.48
C PRO A 194 13.56 -14.46 8.62
N SER A 195 12.68 -15.30 9.18
CA SER A 195 11.29 -14.95 9.46
C SER A 195 11.01 -15.17 10.94
N MET A 196 10.48 -14.15 11.60
CA MET A 196 10.09 -14.22 13.01
C MET A 196 8.65 -14.73 13.13
N ASN A 197 8.42 -15.72 13.99
CA ASN A 197 7.08 -16.14 14.34
C ASN A 197 6.47 -15.10 15.32
N PRO A 198 5.40 -14.38 14.93
CA PRO A 198 4.84 -13.30 15.74
C PRO A 198 4.21 -13.77 17.05
N LYS A 199 3.90 -15.07 17.20
CA LYS A 199 3.28 -15.61 18.44
C LYS A 199 4.28 -15.86 19.56
N ASN A 200 5.52 -16.19 19.21
CA ASN A 200 6.52 -16.64 20.18
C ASN A 200 7.90 -16.00 19.98
N GLY A 201 8.03 -15.05 19.04
CA GLY A 201 9.28 -14.33 18.74
C GLY A 201 10.38 -15.19 18.12
N GLN A 202 10.12 -16.47 17.83
CA GLN A 202 11.17 -17.38 17.35
C GLN A 202 11.52 -17.07 15.90
N ILE A 203 12.80 -16.80 15.62
CA ILE A 203 13.32 -16.60 14.27
C ILE A 203 13.69 -17.95 13.65
N LYS A 204 13.26 -18.18 12.41
CA LYS A 204 13.62 -19.36 11.62
C LYS A 204 13.91 -18.97 10.17
N TRP A 205 14.83 -19.68 9.53
CA TRP A 205 15.01 -19.61 8.09
C TRP A 205 13.79 -20.20 7.38
N LYS A 206 13.21 -19.42 6.47
CA LYS A 206 12.05 -19.79 5.66
C LYS A 206 12.40 -19.68 4.19
N LYS A 207 12.00 -20.68 3.41
CA LYS A 207 12.18 -20.66 1.95
C LYS A 207 11.40 -19.48 1.36
N VAL A 208 12.05 -18.77 0.46
CA VAL A 208 11.42 -17.77 -0.41
C VAL A 208 10.82 -18.53 -1.58
N ALA A 209 9.54 -18.30 -1.89
CA ALA A 209 8.87 -19.00 -2.99
C ALA A 209 9.17 -18.34 -4.36
N TYR A 210 9.31 -17.02 -4.36
CA TYR A 210 9.60 -16.24 -5.55
C TYR A 210 10.25 -14.91 -5.17
N VAL A 211 10.94 -14.31 -6.14
CA VAL A 211 11.36 -12.92 -6.13
C VAL A 211 10.56 -12.14 -7.18
N PHE A 212 10.46 -10.82 -7.00
CA PHE A 212 9.67 -9.95 -7.85
C PHE A 212 10.47 -8.69 -8.19
N ARG A 213 10.44 -8.26 -9.46
CA ARG A 213 11.11 -7.05 -9.95
C ARG A 213 10.14 -6.19 -10.76
N ARG A 214 10.17 -4.88 -10.55
CA ARG A 214 9.43 -3.89 -11.33
C ARG A 214 10.33 -2.69 -11.70
N PRO A 215 9.98 -1.89 -12.72
CA PRO A 215 10.74 -0.70 -13.07
C PRO A 215 10.91 0.24 -11.88
N ALA A 216 12.12 0.76 -11.70
CA ALA A 216 12.40 1.76 -10.69
C ALA A 216 11.84 3.13 -11.16
N PRO A 217 11.30 3.95 -10.24
CA PRO A 217 10.91 5.33 -10.54
C PRO A 217 12.15 6.15 -10.94
N ASP A 218 11.96 7.16 -11.80
CA ASP A 218 13.04 7.92 -12.47
C ASP A 218 14.05 8.60 -11.51
N ALA A 219 13.69 8.81 -10.24
CA ALA A 219 14.59 9.30 -9.22
C ALA A 219 14.18 8.91 -7.78
N LEU A 220 15.19 8.76 -6.91
CA LEU A 220 15.07 8.44 -5.49
C LEU A 220 15.75 9.54 -4.65
N VAL A 221 15.06 10.04 -3.63
CA VAL A 221 15.53 11.01 -2.63
C VAL A 221 15.66 10.31 -1.28
N ARG A 222 16.82 10.47 -0.62
CA ARG A 222 17.06 9.96 0.73
C ARG A 222 16.81 11.05 1.76
N LEU A 223 15.78 10.87 2.58
CA LEU A 223 15.43 11.77 3.67
C LEU A 223 16.19 11.35 4.93
N HIS A 224 16.98 12.28 5.49
CA HIS A 224 17.60 12.12 6.80
C HIS A 224 16.76 12.82 7.86
N LEU A 225 16.28 12.07 8.84
CA LEU A 225 15.48 12.59 9.95
C LEU A 225 16.38 13.02 11.11
N GLU A 226 15.98 14.03 11.87
CA GLU A 226 16.70 14.51 13.06
C GLU A 226 16.93 13.40 14.12
N THR A 227 16.11 12.34 14.10
CA THR A 227 16.27 11.17 14.97
C THR A 227 17.40 10.23 14.54
N GLY A 228 18.15 10.56 13.48
CA GLY A 228 19.23 9.73 12.92
C GLY A 228 18.74 8.58 12.03
N ARG A 229 17.43 8.49 11.79
CA ARG A 229 16.84 7.52 10.84
C ARG A 229 16.89 8.09 9.43
N GLU A 230 17.05 7.21 8.46
CA GLU A 230 16.96 7.55 7.04
C GLU A 230 15.81 6.78 6.39
N VAL A 231 15.16 7.41 5.41
CA VAL A 231 14.18 6.75 4.54
C VAL A 231 14.47 7.15 3.11
N THR A 232 14.65 6.16 2.23
CA THR A 232 14.78 6.40 0.80
C THR A 232 13.40 6.38 0.20
N VAL A 233 13.03 7.48 -0.42
CA VAL A 233 11.75 7.71 -1.07
C VAL A 233 12.01 8.09 -2.52
N THR A 234 10.99 8.17 -3.37
CA THR A 234 11.16 8.66 -4.75
C THR A 234 11.30 10.20 -4.77
N GLU A 235 11.87 10.81 -5.82
CA GLU A 235 12.15 12.27 -5.84
C GLU A 235 10.93 13.17 -5.65
N HIS A 236 9.74 12.62 -5.85
CA HIS A 236 8.48 13.33 -5.70
C HIS A 236 7.77 13.06 -4.36
N HIS A 237 8.42 12.36 -3.41
CA HIS A 237 7.90 12.05 -2.07
C HIS A 237 8.24 13.17 -1.08
#